data_AF-A0AAW5MKM5-F1
#
_entry.id   AF-A0AAW5MKM5-F1
#
_cell.length_a   1.000
_cell.length_b   1.000
_cell.length_c   1.000
_cell.angle_alpha   90.00
_cell.angle_beta   90.00
_cell.angle_gamma   90.00
#
_symmetry.space_group_name_H-M   'P 1'
#
loop_
_entity.id
_entity.type
_entity.pdbx_description
1 polymer ?
#
loop_
_entity_poly.entity_id
_entity_poly.type
_entity_poly.pdbx_seq_one_letter_code
_entity_poly.pdbx_strand_id
1 'polypeptide(L)'
;DALRQAADQLTDKLIELRQRSKVSSNEQLAVMAALNFCHELCLEKEKNHQYSETMDKRIKMLQRTIEAALIEHGQYGESSEEAQQP
;
A
#
# COMPACT_ATOMS: atom_id res chain seq x y z
N ASP A 1 10.78 -16.91 -17.62
CA ASP A 1 10.19 -15.62 -18.09
C ASP A 1 10.51 -14.42 -17.20
N ALA A 2 10.31 -14.49 -15.88
CA ALA A 2 10.57 -13.36 -14.98
C ALA A 2 12.01 -12.77 -15.09
N LEU A 3 13.03 -13.63 -15.18
CA LEU A 3 14.42 -13.16 -15.33
C LEU A 3 14.67 -12.43 -16.67
N ARG A 4 14.02 -12.88 -17.76
CA ARG A 4 14.12 -12.19 -19.06
C ARG A 4 13.47 -10.81 -18.98
N GLN A 5 12.28 -10.71 -18.41
CA GLN A 5 11.63 -9.42 -18.20
C GLN A 5 12.47 -8.48 -17.31
N ALA A 6 13.13 -9.01 -16.28
CA ALA A 6 14.03 -8.21 -15.46
C ALA A 6 15.26 -7.71 -16.25
N ALA A 7 15.80 -8.54 -17.14
CA ALA A 7 16.89 -8.15 -18.03
C ALA A 7 16.45 -7.09 -19.05
N ASP A 8 15.24 -7.21 -19.60
CA ASP A 8 14.67 -6.24 -20.53
C ASP A 8 14.45 -4.88 -19.82
N GLN A 9 13.86 -4.89 -18.63
CA GLN A 9 13.68 -3.69 -17.81
C GLN A 9 15.00 -3.01 -17.44
N LEU A 10 16.02 -3.79 -17.06
CA LEU A 10 17.35 -3.25 -16.80
C LEU A 10 17.94 -2.62 -18.06
N THR A 11 17.78 -3.27 -19.21
CA THR A 11 18.26 -2.78 -20.51
C THR A 11 17.63 -1.43 -20.85
N ASP A 12 16.30 -1.34 -20.75
CA ASP A 12 15.55 -0.11 -21.01
C ASP A 12 16.00 1.02 -20.08
N LYS A 13 16.16 0.72 -18.78
CA LYS A 13 16.64 1.70 -17.78
C LYS A 13 18.03 2.21 -18.10
N LEU A 14 18.95 1.34 -18.54
CA LEU A 14 20.31 1.73 -18.92
C LEU A 14 20.33 2.59 -20.18
N ILE A 15 19.47 2.30 -21.17
CA ILE A 15 19.31 3.12 -22.37
C ILE A 15 18.79 4.52 -22.00
N GLU A 16 17.75 4.59 -21.17
CA GLU A 16 17.18 5.85 -20.68
C GLU A 16 18.23 6.69 -19.93
N LEU A 17 18.97 6.07 -19.02
CA LEU A 17 20.03 6.74 -18.25
C LEU A 17 21.16 7.25 -19.13
N ARG A 18 21.54 6.49 -20.16
CA ARG A 18 22.54 6.91 -21.14
C ARG A 18 22.06 8.10 -21.99
N GLN A 19 20.77 8.17 -22.32
CA GLN A 19 20.21 9.31 -23.07
C GLN A 19 20.10 10.57 -22.22
N ARG A 20 19.77 10.43 -20.93
CA ARG A 20 19.54 11.55 -20.01
C ARG A 20 20.81 12.08 -19.35
N SER A 21 21.88 11.28 -19.28
CA SER A 21 23.13 11.66 -18.63
C SER A 21 24.28 11.80 -19.65
N LYS A 22 25.28 12.61 -19.32
CA LYS A 22 26.55 12.66 -20.09
C LYS A 22 27.52 11.53 -19.73
N VAL A 23 27.06 10.53 -18.99
CA VAL A 23 27.89 9.44 -18.48
C VAL A 23 28.07 8.39 -19.57
N SER A 24 29.32 8.17 -19.99
CA SER A 24 29.68 7.17 -21.01
C SER A 24 30.06 5.81 -20.41
N SER A 25 30.46 5.76 -19.14
CA SER A 25 30.90 4.53 -18.47
C SER A 25 29.73 3.60 -18.15
N ASN A 26 29.79 2.37 -18.67
CA ASN A 26 28.80 1.32 -18.40
C ASN A 26 28.70 0.97 -16.91
N GLU A 27 29.82 1.00 -16.19
CA GLU A 27 29.84 0.69 -14.75
C GLU A 27 29.08 1.74 -13.96
N GLN A 28 29.30 3.02 -14.25
CA GLN A 28 28.57 4.12 -13.61
C GLN A 28 27.07 4.06 -13.93
N LEU A 29 26.71 3.75 -15.18
CA LEU A 29 25.31 3.54 -15.57
C LEU A 29 24.67 2.37 -14.81
N ALA A 30 25.39 1.26 -14.63
CA ALA A 30 24.90 0.10 -13.88
C ALA A 30 24.67 0.43 -12.39
N VAL A 31 25.59 1.17 -11.77
CA VAL A 31 25.43 1.64 -10.38
C VAL A 31 24.23 2.58 -10.26
N MET A 32 24.07 3.52 -11.21
CA MET A 32 22.91 4.42 -11.23
C MET A 32 21.59 3.66 -11.41
N ALA A 33 21.55 2.65 -12.29
CA ALA A 33 20.37 1.81 -12.46
C ALA A 33 20.03 1.05 -11.18
N ALA A 34 21.04 0.46 -10.51
CA ALA A 34 20.85 -0.23 -9.23
C ALA A 34 20.30 0.71 -8.14
N LEU A 35 20.84 1.93 -8.03
CA LEU A 35 20.34 2.93 -7.08
C LEU A 35 18.90 3.34 -7.38
N ASN A 36 18.56 3.55 -8.66
CA ASN A 36 17.20 3.89 -9.06
C ASN A 36 16.22 2.77 -8.71
N PHE A 37 16.55 1.51 -8.99
CA PHE A 37 15.69 0.38 -8.64
C PHE A 37 15.54 0.21 -7.13
N CYS A 38 16.61 0.39 -6.35
CA CYS A 38 16.52 0.39 -4.89
C CYS A 38 15.59 1.49 -4.38
N HIS A 39 15.67 2.69 -4.96
CA HIS A 39 14.80 3.81 -4.61
C HIS A 39 13.33 3.52 -4.97
N GLU A 40 13.06 3.05 -6.19
CA GLU A 40 11.72 2.68 -6.65
C GLU A 40 11.11 1.57 -5.77
N LEU A 41 11.91 0.57 -5.40
CA LEU A 41 11.48 -0.49 -4.48
C LEU A 41 11.14 0.06 -3.09
N CYS A 42 11.94 0.98 -2.56
CA CYS A 42 11.64 1.61 -1.28
C CYS A 42 10.34 2.41 -1.34
N LEU A 43 10.10 3.16 -2.42
CA LEU A 43 8.85 3.90 -2.62
C LEU A 43 7.63 2.98 -2.69
N GLU A 44 7.71 1.88 -3.43
CA GLU A 44 6.59 0.92 -3.51
C GLU A 44 6.36 0.19 -2.19
N LYS A 45 7.41 -0.13 -1.42
CA LYS A 45 7.26 -0.68 -0.07
C LYS A 45 6.55 0.30 0.87
N GLU A 46 6.92 1.57 0.83
CA GLU A 46 6.31 2.63 1.64
C GLU A 46 4.82 2.80 1.27
N LYS A 47 4.52 2.87 -0.02
CA LYS A 47 3.13 2.94 -0.52
C LYS A 47 2.29 1.74 -0.08
N ASN A 48 2.85 0.53 -0.13
CA ASN A 48 2.17 -0.67 0.32
C ASN A 48 1.92 -0.66 1.84
N HIS A 49 2.89 -0.16 2.62
CA HIS A 49 2.75 0.04 4.06
C HIS A 49 1.62 1.02 4.39
N GLN A 50 1.63 2.21 3.78
CA GLN A 50 0.59 3.23 3.95
C GLN A 50 -0.80 2.72 3.55
N TYR A 51 -0.87 1.92 2.49
CA TYR A 51 -2.12 1.27 2.08
C TYR A 51 -2.62 0.32 3.16
N SER A 52 -1.76 -0.55 3.70
CA SER A 52 -2.10 -1.47 4.79
C SER A 52 -2.61 -0.73 6.02
N GLU A 53 -1.92 0.33 6.46
CA GLU A 53 -2.34 1.13 7.62
C GLU A 53 -3.69 1.80 7.39
N THR A 54 -3.93 2.30 6.18
CA THR A 54 -5.19 2.94 5.81
C THR A 54 -6.34 1.94 5.85
N MET A 55 -6.12 0.73 5.35
CA MET A 55 -7.14 -0.32 5.36
C MET A 55 -7.42 -0.81 6.79
N ASP A 56 -6.41 -0.96 7.64
CA ASP A 56 -6.60 -1.31 9.04
C ASP A 56 -7.45 -0.27 9.79
N LYS A 57 -7.21 1.03 9.54
CA LYS A 57 -8.03 2.11 10.11
C LYS A 57 -9.48 2.01 9.63
N ARG A 58 -9.70 1.73 8.35
CA ARG A 58 -11.05 1.56 7.78
C ARG A 58 -11.77 0.35 8.37
N ILE A 59 -11.09 -0.79 8.50
CA ILE A 59 -11.65 -2.01 9.12
C ILE A 59 -12.06 -1.73 10.57
N LYS A 60 -11.19 -1.09 11.37
CA LYS A 60 -11.52 -0.72 12.75
C LYS A 60 -12.69 0.24 12.84
N MET A 61 -12.81 1.18 11.90
CA MET A 61 -13.96 2.08 11.83
C MET A 61 -15.25 1.31 11.56
N LEU A 62 -15.25 0.43 10.55
CA LEU A 62 -16.41 -0.41 10.23
C LEU A 62 -16.83 -1.29 11.41
N GLN A 63 -15.86 -1.91 12.10
CA GLN A 63 -16.12 -2.70 13.32
C GLN A 63 -16.83 -1.86 14.39
N ARG A 64 -16.31 -0.66 14.70
CA ARG A 64 -16.95 0.25 15.68
C ARG A 64 -18.35 0.67 15.26
N THR A 65 -18.56 0.94 13.97
CA THR A 65 -19.89 1.30 13.45
C THR A 65 -20.88 0.15 13.60
N ILE A 66 -20.46 -1.09 13.34
CA ILE A 66 -21.28 -2.28 13.54
C ILE A 66 -21.58 -2.47 15.04
N GLU A 67 -20.57 -2.38 15.91
CA GLU A 67 -20.74 -2.48 17.37
C GLU A 67 -21.72 -1.43 17.89
N ALA A 68 -21.60 -0.17 17.45
CA ALA A 68 -22.51 0.90 17.84
C ALA A 68 -23.97 0.62 17.41
N ALA A 69 -24.18 0.17 16.17
CA ALA A 69 -25.51 -0.18 15.68
C ALA A 69 -26.12 -1.37 16.44
N LEU A 70 -25.31 -2.36 16.81
CA LEU A 70 -25.75 -3.50 17.61
C LEU A 70 -26.15 -3.08 19.03
N ILE A 71 -25.37 -2.21 19.68
CA ILE A 71 -25.70 -1.66 21.00
C ILE A 71 -27.00 -0.87 20.92
N GLU A 72 -27.14 0.02 19.94
CA GLU A 72 -28.35 0.80 19.73
C GLU A 72 -29.59 -0.11 19.60
N HIS A 73 -29.53 -1.14 18.75
CA HIS A 73 -30.64 -2.09 18.60
C HIS A 73 -30.90 -2.96 19.84
N GLY A 74 -29.86 -3.37 20.59
CA GLY A 74 -30.03 -4.09 21.85
C GLY A 74 -30.67 -3.23 22.94
N GLN A 75 -30.30 -1.95 23.00
CA GLN A 75 -30.80 -0.98 23.97
C GLN A 75 -32.28 -0.62 23.73
N TYR A 76 -32.74 -0.61 22.48
CA TYR A 76 -34.18 -0.50 22.15
C TYR A 76 -34.97 -1.78 22.49
N GLY A 77 -34.34 -2.96 22.47
CA GLY A 77 -34.97 -4.23 22.86
C GLY A 77 -35.34 -4.27 24.35
N GLU A 78 -34.40 -3.90 25.22
CA GLU A 78 -34.61 -3.93 26.69
C GLU A 78 -35.53 -2.80 27.18
N SER A 79 -35.43 -1.59 26.59
CA SER A 79 -36.31 -0.46 26.92
C SER A 79 -37.78 -0.71 26.58
N SER A 80 -38.04 -1.59 25.60
CA SER A 80 -39.39 -1.96 25.19
C SER A 80 -40.01 -3.03 26.12
N GLU A 81 -39.19 -3.81 26.83
CA GLU A 81 -39.65 -4.82 27.80
C GLU A 81 -39.90 -4.22 29.20
N GLU A 82 -39.13 -3.21 29.62
CA GLU A 82 -39.35 -2.51 30.90
C GLU A 82 -40.59 -1.61 30.89
N ALA A 83 -41.01 -1.08 29.74
CA ALA A 83 -42.24 -0.28 29.60
C ALA A 83 -43.54 -1.10 29.70
N GLN A 84 -43.44 -2.43 29.84
CA GLN A 84 -44.57 -3.37 29.87
C GLN A 84 -44.77 -4.07 31.23
N GLN A 85 -44.11 -3.61 32.30
CA GLN A 85 -44.32 -4.14 33.66
C GLN A 85 -45.28 -3.24 34.47
N PRO A 86 -46.32 -3.81 35.11
CA PRO A 86 -47.33 -3.07 35.87
C PRO A 86 -46.85 -2.54 37.23
#